data_AF-A0A7K4IF19-F1
#
_entry.id   AF-A0A7K4IF19-F1
#
_cell.length_a   1.000
_cell.length_b   1.000
_cell.length_c   1.000
_cell.angle_alpha   90.00
_cell.angle_beta   90.00
_cell.angle_gamma   90.00
#
_symmetry.space_group_name_H-M   'P 1'
#
loop_
_entity.id
_entity.type
_entity.pdbx_description
1 polymer ?
#
loop_
_entity_poly.entity_id
_entity_poly.type
_entity_poly.pdbx_seq_one_letter_code
_entity_poly.pdbx_strand_id
1 'polypeptide(L)'
;MTRYRTPDGPLKARADLVGLLKSSASNTEAIVAIIEQELRGIKDAKALATVSDAIAGIAGSAKVDEATRDSLLYWLTETSPDARQMIIVQTLEELLRDEDAKQVALDVLTRLTSEVNVKMVMEWVRRGVLTLNQAVYVLLYPGATKTLK
;
A
#
# COMPACT_ATOMS: atom_id res chain seq x y z
N MET A 1 14.29 -1.80 21.86
CA MET A 1 14.14 -0.51 21.13
C MET A 1 15.14 -0.53 19.99
N THR A 2 14.74 -1.07 18.84
CA THR A 2 15.58 -1.15 17.64
C THR A 2 15.60 0.25 17.03
N ARG A 3 16.75 0.92 17.06
CA ARG A 3 16.91 2.26 16.51
C ARG A 3 17.03 2.15 14.99
N TYR A 4 15.91 2.24 14.29
CA TYR A 4 15.95 2.51 12.87
C TYR A 4 16.66 3.85 12.63
N ARG A 5 17.61 3.86 11.69
CA ARG A 5 18.30 5.07 11.21
C ARG A 5 17.23 6.05 10.73
N THR A 6 17.41 7.36 10.95
CA THR A 6 16.39 8.38 10.65
C THR A 6 15.80 8.14 9.25
N PRO A 7 14.53 7.75 9.14
CA PRO A 7 13.94 7.38 7.88
C PRO A 7 13.91 8.59 6.95
N ASP A 8 14.40 8.42 5.72
CA ASP A 8 14.11 9.37 4.66
C ASP A 8 12.58 9.43 4.52
N GLY A 9 12.00 10.63 4.59
CA GLY A 9 10.57 10.87 4.89
C GLY A 9 9.54 10.07 4.08
N PRO A 10 8.22 10.26 4.34
CA PRO A 10 7.18 9.39 3.81
C PRO A 10 7.12 9.33 2.26
N LEU A 11 7.61 10.38 1.58
CA LEU A 11 7.73 10.42 0.12
C LEU A 11 8.76 9.43 -0.42
N LYS A 12 9.88 9.23 0.30
CA LYS A 12 10.92 8.28 -0.07
C LYS A 12 10.44 6.86 0.18
N ALA A 13 9.82 6.60 1.32
CA ALA A 13 9.15 5.33 1.60
C ALA A 13 8.11 4.96 0.53
N ARG A 14 7.31 5.93 0.06
CA ARG A 14 6.41 5.70 -1.07
C ARG A 14 7.17 5.30 -2.34
N ALA A 15 8.18 6.08 -2.73
CA ALA A 15 8.95 5.81 -3.94
C ALA A 15 9.65 4.43 -3.90
N ASP A 16 10.19 4.06 -2.74
CA ASP A 16 10.84 2.77 -2.53
C ASP A 16 9.83 1.63 -2.59
N LEU A 17 8.64 1.82 -2.00
CA LEU A 17 7.56 0.84 -2.11
C LEU A 17 7.12 0.68 -3.57
N VAL A 18 6.88 1.77 -4.31
CA VAL A 18 6.55 1.69 -5.73
C VAL A 18 7.63 0.95 -6.52
N GLY A 19 8.91 1.27 -6.29
CA GLY A 19 10.04 0.61 -6.94
C GLY A 19 10.09 -0.90 -6.66
N LEU A 20 9.85 -1.29 -5.41
CA LEU A 20 9.72 -2.70 -5.02
C LEU A 20 8.57 -3.37 -5.76
N LEU A 21 7.39 -2.76 -5.80
CA LEU A 21 6.20 -3.40 -6.35
C LEU A 21 6.25 -3.58 -7.86
N LYS A 22 6.93 -2.69 -8.58
CA LYS A 22 7.18 -2.81 -10.02
C LYS A 22 8.17 -3.92 -10.38
N SER A 23 8.98 -4.40 -9.44
CA SER A 23 10.06 -5.34 -9.75
C SER A 23 9.61 -6.77 -10.04
N SER A 24 8.38 -7.17 -9.64
CA SER A 24 7.85 -8.52 -9.87
C SER A 24 6.34 -8.62 -9.61
N ALA A 25 5.64 -9.41 -10.43
CA ALA A 25 4.23 -9.78 -10.22
C ALA A 25 4.00 -10.63 -8.95
N SER A 26 5.05 -11.29 -8.42
CA SER A 26 4.98 -12.01 -7.12
C SER A 26 4.71 -11.08 -5.94
N ASN A 27 4.81 -9.76 -6.13
CA ASN A 27 4.68 -8.77 -5.07
C ASN A 27 3.20 -8.46 -4.74
N THR A 28 2.25 -8.90 -5.58
CA THR A 28 0.81 -8.74 -5.34
C THR A 28 0.35 -9.31 -4.00
N GLU A 29 0.79 -10.54 -3.65
CA GLU A 29 0.41 -11.17 -2.37
C GLU A 29 0.95 -10.40 -1.17
N ALA A 30 2.18 -9.92 -1.27
CA ALA A 30 2.82 -9.18 -0.20
C ALA A 30 2.19 -7.79 -0.01
N ILE A 31 1.78 -7.10 -1.10
CA ILE A 31 0.98 -5.86 -0.99
C ILE A 31 -0.35 -6.14 -0.29
N VAL A 32 -1.07 -7.18 -0.74
CA VAL A 32 -2.37 -7.53 -0.15
C VAL A 32 -2.21 -7.77 1.34
N ALA A 33 -1.19 -8.54 1.75
CA ALA A 33 -0.90 -8.78 3.16
C ALA A 33 -0.64 -7.47 3.94
N ILE A 34 0.19 -6.57 3.42
CA ILE A 34 0.49 -5.27 4.06
C ILE A 34 -0.79 -4.45 4.24
N ILE A 35 -1.59 -4.31 3.19
CA ILE A 35 -2.80 -3.49 3.23
C ILE A 35 -3.87 -4.14 4.13
N GLU A 36 -4.05 -5.45 4.09
CA GLU A 36 -4.97 -6.15 5.01
C GLU A 36 -4.61 -5.91 6.48
N GLN A 37 -3.32 -5.95 6.84
CA GLN A 37 -2.91 -5.67 8.21
C GLN A 37 -3.16 -4.21 8.59
N GLU A 38 -2.94 -3.26 7.66
CA GLU A 38 -3.29 -1.86 7.90
C GLU A 38 -4.79 -1.69 8.14
N LEU A 39 -5.64 -2.30 7.30
CA LEU A 39 -7.09 -2.21 7.41
C LEU A 39 -7.64 -2.83 8.70
N ARG A 40 -7.01 -3.90 9.20
CA ARG A 40 -7.33 -4.51 10.50
C ARG A 40 -6.77 -3.72 11.69
N GLY A 41 -5.83 -2.81 11.41
CA GLY A 41 -5.04 -2.09 12.39
C GLY A 41 -3.89 -2.95 12.90
N ILE A 42 -2.67 -2.46 12.72
CA ILE A 42 -1.45 -3.10 13.24
C ILE A 42 -1.40 -2.86 14.75
N LYS A 43 -1.88 -3.83 15.53
CA LYS A 43 -2.05 -3.72 16.99
C LYS A 43 -1.22 -4.71 17.80
N ASP A 44 -0.75 -5.78 17.17
CA ASP A 44 -0.02 -6.86 17.84
C ASP A 44 1.24 -7.27 17.09
N ALA A 45 2.09 -8.03 17.78
CA ALA A 45 3.37 -8.49 17.25
C ALA A 45 3.20 -9.44 16.04
N LYS A 46 2.04 -10.08 15.89
CA LYS A 46 1.77 -11.00 14.77
C LYS A 46 1.45 -10.23 13.48
N ALA A 47 0.68 -9.15 13.58
CA ALA A 47 0.45 -8.22 12.47
C ALA A 47 1.77 -7.58 12.03
N LEU A 48 2.60 -7.15 12.98
CA LEU A 48 3.93 -6.60 12.70
C LEU A 48 4.85 -7.62 12.00
N ALA A 49 4.87 -8.87 12.46
CA ALA A 49 5.64 -9.95 11.83
C ALA A 49 5.16 -10.21 10.41
N THR A 50 3.85 -10.22 10.17
CA THR A 50 3.26 -10.42 8.83
C THR A 50 3.70 -9.33 7.85
N VAL A 51 3.68 -8.06 8.28
CA VAL A 51 4.15 -6.93 7.46
C VAL A 51 5.67 -7.01 7.23
N SER A 52 6.43 -7.34 8.27
CA SER A 52 7.89 -7.53 8.19
C SER A 52 8.27 -8.62 7.19
N ASP A 53 7.61 -9.78 7.25
CA ASP A 53 7.86 -10.92 6.38
C ASP A 53 7.50 -10.61 4.93
N ALA A 54 6.38 -9.92 4.69
CA ALA A 54 5.97 -9.47 3.37
C ALA A 54 7.00 -8.51 2.75
N ILE A 55 7.47 -7.52 3.51
CA ILE A 55 8.50 -6.57 3.06
C ILE A 55 9.84 -7.27 2.84
N ALA A 56 10.26 -8.16 3.74
CA ALA A 56 11.50 -8.92 3.60
C ALA A 56 11.48 -9.82 2.35
N GLY A 57 10.34 -10.46 2.06
CA GLY A 57 10.13 -11.27 0.87
C GLY A 57 10.31 -10.45 -0.41
N ILE A 58 9.62 -9.31 -0.52
CA ILE A 58 9.72 -8.45 -1.71
C ILE A 58 11.13 -7.84 -1.84
N ALA A 59 11.70 -7.33 -0.75
CA ALA A 59 13.03 -6.70 -0.75
C ALA A 59 14.14 -7.68 -1.14
N GLY A 60 14.05 -8.94 -0.68
CA GLY A 60 14.98 -10.00 -1.07
C GLY A 60 14.92 -10.31 -2.57
N SER A 61 13.72 -10.40 -3.15
CA SER A 61 13.54 -10.59 -4.59
C SER A 61 14.03 -9.40 -5.42
N ALA A 62 13.85 -8.18 -4.93
CA ALA A 62 14.25 -6.94 -5.60
C ALA A 62 15.71 -6.53 -5.35
N LYS A 63 16.46 -7.26 -4.52
CA LYS A 63 17.83 -6.94 -4.07
C LYS A 63 17.95 -5.54 -3.47
N VAL A 64 16.94 -5.10 -2.73
CA VAL A 64 16.95 -3.82 -2.02
C VAL A 64 17.83 -3.92 -0.77
N ASP A 65 18.58 -2.85 -0.48
CA ASP A 65 19.48 -2.81 0.66
C ASP A 65 18.71 -2.78 1.99
N GLU A 66 19.41 -3.20 3.05
CA GLU A 66 18.84 -3.29 4.40
C GLU A 66 18.32 -1.95 4.93
N ALA A 67 18.98 -0.84 4.61
CA ALA A 67 18.55 0.49 5.08
C ALA A 67 17.21 0.89 4.45
N THR A 68 17.04 0.66 3.15
CA THR A 68 15.78 0.91 2.45
C THR A 68 14.65 0.01 2.97
N ARG A 69 14.92 -1.28 3.17
CA ARG A 69 13.97 -2.23 3.76
C ARG A 69 13.49 -1.78 5.15
N ASP A 70 14.44 -1.42 6.01
CA ASP A 70 14.18 -1.01 7.38
C ASP A 70 13.41 0.32 7.45
N SER A 71 13.74 1.27 6.56
CA SER A 71 12.99 2.52 6.41
C SER A 71 11.53 2.27 6.03
N LEU A 72 11.29 1.39 5.03
CA LEU A 72 9.95 1.00 4.62
C LEU A 72 9.16 0.36 5.76
N LEU A 73 9.80 -0.55 6.49
CA LEU A 73 9.16 -1.22 7.62
C LEU A 73 8.77 -0.23 8.70
N TYR A 74 9.66 0.70 9.07
CA TYR A 74 9.34 1.78 10.01
C TYR A 74 8.11 2.58 9.55
N TRP A 75 8.12 3.05 8.30
CA TRP A 75 7.02 3.87 7.79
C TRP A 75 5.69 3.10 7.75
N LEU A 76 5.70 1.81 7.44
CA LEU A 76 4.51 0.97 7.33
C LEU A 76 4.04 0.36 8.66
N THR A 77 4.77 0.53 9.77
CA THR A 77 4.39 -0.10 11.04
C THR A 77 4.47 0.81 12.26
N GLU A 78 5.43 1.74 12.32
CA GLU A 78 5.71 2.56 13.51
C GLU A 78 5.18 4.00 13.41
N THR A 79 4.63 4.41 12.26
CA THR A 79 4.11 5.78 12.05
C THR A 79 2.60 5.87 12.28
N SER A 80 2.02 7.07 12.23
CA SER A 80 0.58 7.25 12.43
C SER A 80 -0.24 6.56 11.31
N PRO A 81 -1.48 6.10 11.59
CA PRO A 81 -2.36 5.57 10.56
C PRO A 81 -2.47 6.49 9.34
N ASP A 82 -2.60 7.81 9.53
CA ASP A 82 -2.69 8.77 8.43
C ASP A 82 -1.47 8.72 7.49
N ALA A 83 -0.25 8.60 8.05
CA ALA A 83 0.96 8.49 7.25
C ALA A 83 0.99 7.18 6.46
N ARG A 84 0.59 6.07 7.08
CA ARG A 84 0.52 4.74 6.43
C ARG A 84 -0.52 4.69 5.33
N GLN A 85 -1.72 5.21 5.59
CA GLN A 85 -2.79 5.33 4.62
C GLN A 85 -2.36 6.18 3.42
N MET A 86 -1.71 7.33 3.66
CA MET A 86 -1.17 8.16 2.60
C MET A 86 -0.17 7.39 1.72
N ILE A 87 0.79 6.68 2.33
CA ILE A 87 1.77 5.87 1.60
C ILE A 87 1.07 4.81 0.75
N ILE A 88 0.14 4.04 1.32
CA ILE A 88 -0.57 2.96 0.62
C ILE A 88 -1.42 3.50 -0.54
N VAL A 89 -2.22 4.54 -0.28
CA VAL A 89 -3.14 5.12 -1.28
C VAL A 89 -2.36 5.71 -2.44
N GLN A 90 -1.30 6.49 -2.16
CA GLN A 90 -0.51 7.09 -3.22
C GLN A 90 0.31 6.05 -4.00
N THR A 91 0.81 5.01 -3.34
CA THR A 91 1.48 3.89 -4.03
C THR A 91 0.53 3.22 -5.02
N LEU A 92 -0.68 2.86 -4.61
CA LEU A 92 -1.65 2.24 -5.51
C LEU A 92 -2.12 3.18 -6.62
N GLU A 93 -2.29 4.47 -6.31
CA GLU A 93 -2.56 5.48 -7.35
C GLU A 93 -1.45 5.53 -8.39
N GLU A 94 -0.18 5.52 -7.96
CA GLU A 94 0.96 5.56 -8.87
C GLU A 94 1.03 4.29 -9.73
N LEU A 95 0.78 3.12 -9.14
CA LEU A 95 0.71 1.85 -9.88
C LEU A 95 -0.46 1.82 -10.88
N LEU A 96 -1.62 2.42 -10.56
CA LEU A 96 -2.76 2.51 -11.48
C LEU A 96 -2.51 3.45 -12.68
N ARG A 97 -1.59 4.41 -12.54
CA ARG A 97 -1.19 5.33 -13.62
C ARG A 97 -0.12 4.73 -14.54
N ASP A 98 0.58 3.71 -14.08
CA ASP A 98 1.62 3.03 -14.84
C ASP A 98 1.01 1.84 -15.58
N GLU A 99 0.99 1.87 -16.91
CA GLU A 99 0.36 0.80 -17.71
C GLU A 99 0.97 -0.58 -17.47
N ASP A 100 2.26 -0.67 -17.10
CA ASP A 100 2.93 -1.94 -16.82
C ASP A 100 2.55 -2.52 -15.44
N ALA A 101 2.15 -1.66 -14.50
CA ALA A 101 1.82 -2.03 -13.12
C ALA A 101 0.32 -1.94 -12.77
N LYS A 102 -0.49 -1.38 -13.68
CA LYS A 102 -1.91 -1.13 -13.49
C LYS A 102 -2.70 -2.38 -13.19
N GLN A 103 -2.41 -3.49 -13.88
CA GLN A 103 -3.10 -4.75 -13.63
C GLN A 103 -2.82 -5.27 -12.21
N VAL A 104 -1.58 -5.16 -11.73
CA VAL A 104 -1.21 -5.52 -10.36
C VAL A 104 -2.02 -4.71 -9.35
N ALA A 105 -2.13 -3.39 -9.54
CA ALA A 105 -2.92 -2.55 -8.65
C ALA A 105 -4.42 -2.91 -8.67
N LEU A 106 -4.98 -3.20 -9.84
CA LEU A 106 -6.37 -3.65 -9.97
C LEU A 106 -6.60 -5.01 -9.30
N ASP A 107 -5.66 -5.94 -9.40
CA ASP A 107 -5.73 -7.25 -8.76
C ASP A 107 -5.69 -7.12 -7.23
N VAL A 108 -4.79 -6.28 -6.70
CA VAL A 108 -4.74 -5.95 -5.27
C VAL A 108 -6.08 -5.39 -4.79
N LEU A 109 -6.59 -4.36 -5.47
CA LEU A 109 -7.86 -3.70 -5.09
C LEU A 109 -9.05 -4.68 -5.18
N THR A 110 -9.06 -5.55 -6.18
CA THR A 110 -10.11 -6.57 -6.38
C THR A 110 -10.12 -7.57 -5.23
N ARG A 111 -8.95 -8.02 -4.78
CA ARG A 111 -8.81 -8.96 -3.65
C ARG A 111 -9.22 -8.36 -2.31
N LEU A 112 -8.91 -7.08 -2.10
CA LEU A 112 -9.25 -6.37 -0.86
C LEU A 112 -10.73 -5.98 -0.78
N THR A 113 -11.41 -5.88 -1.93
CA THR A 113 -12.80 -5.43 -2.01
C THR A 113 -13.66 -6.43 -2.78
N SER A 114 -13.92 -6.17 -4.06
CA SER A 114 -14.48 -7.10 -5.03
C SER A 114 -14.29 -6.51 -6.43
N GLU A 115 -14.32 -7.36 -7.46
CA GLU A 115 -14.21 -6.92 -8.85
C GLU A 115 -15.34 -5.93 -9.23
N VAL A 116 -16.55 -6.16 -8.71
CA VAL A 116 -17.71 -5.29 -8.93
C VAL A 116 -17.47 -3.89 -8.37
N ASN A 117 -16.95 -3.79 -7.15
CA ASN A 117 -16.65 -2.50 -6.53
C ASN A 117 -15.55 -1.76 -7.29
N VAL A 118 -14.48 -2.46 -7.65
CA VAL A 118 -13.37 -1.86 -8.43
C VAL A 118 -13.89 -1.34 -9.77
N LYS A 119 -14.64 -2.14 -10.53
CA LYS A 119 -15.23 -1.71 -11.82
C LYS A 119 -16.12 -0.49 -11.66
N MET A 120 -16.98 -0.47 -10.65
CA MET A 120 -17.89 0.65 -10.40
C MET A 120 -17.12 1.94 -10.06
N VAL A 121 -16.14 1.87 -9.15
CA VAL A 121 -15.36 3.04 -8.73
C VAL A 121 -14.46 3.54 -9.87
N MET A 122 -13.84 2.65 -10.64
CA MET A 122 -13.04 3.03 -11.80
C MET A 122 -13.88 3.67 -12.92
N GLU A 123 -15.15 3.27 -13.05
CA GLU A 123 -16.10 3.95 -13.94
C GLU A 123 -16.38 5.38 -13.49
N TRP A 124 -16.45 5.64 -12.18
CA TRP A 124 -16.57 7.01 -11.65
C TRP A 124 -15.32 7.84 -11.93
N VAL A 125 -14.12 7.26 -11.87
CA VAL A 125 -12.89 7.93 -12.31
C VAL A 125 -12.95 8.28 -13.79
N ARG A 126 -13.36 7.33 -14.64
CA ARG A 126 -13.48 7.55 -16.08
C ARG A 126 -14.44 8.68 -16.43
N ARG A 127 -15.51 8.85 -15.65
CA ARG A 127 -16.50 9.94 -15.79
C ARG A 127 -16.05 11.27 -15.18
N GLY A 128 -14.89 11.33 -14.55
CA GLY A 128 -14.39 12.53 -13.87
C GLY A 128 -15.11 12.83 -12.56
N VAL A 129 -15.85 11.86 -11.99
CA VAL A 129 -16.55 12.02 -10.71
C VAL A 129 -15.58 11.92 -9.54
N LEU A 130 -14.58 11.04 -9.64
CA LEU A 130 -13.51 10.87 -8.65
C LEU A 130 -12.13 11.01 -9.31
N THR A 131 -11.15 11.50 -8.55
CA THR A 131 -9.73 11.31 -8.91
C THR A 131 -9.29 9.87 -8.58
N LEU A 132 -8.18 9.41 -9.16
CA LEU A 132 -7.62 8.09 -8.83
C LEU A 132 -7.29 7.96 -7.33
N ASN A 133 -6.72 9.00 -6.73
CA ASN A 133 -6.46 9.04 -5.29
C ASN A 133 -7.74 8.80 -4.46
N GLN A 134 -8.83 9.52 -4.79
CA GLN A 134 -10.12 9.39 -4.12
C GLN A 134 -10.73 7.99 -4.34
N ALA A 135 -10.61 7.45 -5.55
CA ALA A 135 -11.08 6.11 -5.87
C ALA A 135 -10.37 5.02 -5.05
N VAL A 136 -9.04 5.08 -4.96
CA VAL A 136 -8.25 4.15 -4.13
C VAL A 136 -8.66 4.29 -2.66
N TYR A 137 -8.79 5.51 -2.16
CA TYR A 137 -9.22 5.74 -0.78
C TYR A 137 -10.61 5.14 -0.49
N VAL A 138 -11.60 5.36 -1.37
CA VAL A 138 -12.96 4.81 -1.22
C VAL A 138 -12.97 3.29 -1.25
N LEU A 139 -12.16 2.68 -2.11
CA LEU A 139 -12.05 1.22 -2.20
C LEU A 139 -11.44 0.63 -0.92
N LEU A 140 -10.37 1.23 -0.39
CA LEU A 140 -9.69 0.71 0.79
C LEU A 140 -10.41 1.02 2.11
N TYR A 141 -11.04 2.20 2.21
CA TYR A 141 -11.61 2.70 3.46
C TYR A 141 -13.10 3.05 3.33
N PRO A 142 -13.97 2.08 2.96
CA PRO A 142 -15.40 2.34 2.70
C PRO A 142 -16.17 2.81 3.94
N GLY A 143 -15.63 2.61 5.14
CA GLY A 143 -16.20 3.08 6.41
C GLY A 143 -15.73 4.46 6.88
N ALA A 144 -14.67 5.04 6.29
CA ALA A 144 -14.12 6.33 6.72
C ALA A 144 -15.05 7.52 6.42
N THR A 145 -16.01 7.34 5.50
CA THR A 145 -17.11 8.28 5.26
C THR A 145 -18.07 8.39 6.45
N LYS A 146 -18.09 7.44 7.39
CA LYS A 146 -18.89 7.56 8.63
C LYS A 146 -18.30 8.54 9.65
N THR A 147 -17.04 8.93 9.48
CA THR A 147 -16.31 9.84 10.40
C THR A 147 -16.30 11.30 9.90
N LEU A 148 -16.79 11.56 8.69
CA LEU A 148 -17.03 12.91 8.16
C LEU A 148 -18.42 13.43 8.59
N LYS A 149 -18.71 13.38 9.89
CA LYS A 149 -19.87 14.03 10.50
C LYS A 149 -19.43 15.17 11.41
#